data_AF-A0A3C0APP6-F1
#
_entry.id   AF-A0A3C0APP6-F1
#
_cell.length_a   1.000
_cell.length_b   1.000
_cell.length_c   1.000
_cell.angle_alpha   90.00
_cell.angle_beta   90.00
_cell.angle_gamma   90.00
#
_symmetry.space_group_name_H-M   'P 1'
#
loop_
_entity.id
_entity.type
_entity.pdbx_description
1 polymer ?
#
loop_
_entity_poly.entity_id
_entity_poly.type
_entity_poly.pdbx_seq_one_letter_code
_entity_poly.pdbx_strand_id
1 'polypeptide(L)'
;MTQYLILIDRKRIDNFFIRETNRGSPQNQTRENNMAEKRPDDYHEPLSSEEIAALREEVTGLIESCRGLLDQDGLAEVDHYLNHNEPEMAFEGLLIELIQANKVPDSFDVDQWKRIAQTAGLPAGGVFDEDIWNKFCIWLDDAE
;
A
#
# COMPACT_ATOMS: atom_id res chain seq x y z
N MET A 1 -13.93 19.17 30.46
CA MET A 1 -14.08 19.07 29.00
C MET A 1 -12.86 19.74 28.39
N THR A 2 -11.86 18.95 28.00
CA THR A 2 -10.62 19.49 27.46
C THR A 2 -10.43 18.88 26.09
N GLN A 3 -10.64 19.70 25.05
CA GLN A 3 -10.28 19.37 23.68
C GLN A 3 -8.74 19.40 23.59
N TYR A 4 -8.13 18.25 23.30
CA TYR A 4 -6.73 18.22 22.85
C TYR A 4 -6.72 18.33 21.33
N LEU A 5 -6.36 19.51 20.86
CA LEU A 5 -6.01 19.77 19.48
C LEU A 5 -4.59 19.21 19.27
N ILE A 6 -4.47 18.00 18.72
CA ILE A 6 -3.16 17.47 18.33
C ILE A 6 -2.78 18.13 17.01
N LEU A 7 -1.93 19.15 17.10
CA LEU A 7 -1.16 19.68 15.99
C LEU A 7 -0.13 18.62 15.60
N ILE A 8 -0.46 17.75 14.64
CA ILE A 8 0.53 16.86 14.02
C ILE A 8 1.42 17.72 13.11
N ASP A 9 2.69 17.79 13.47
CA ASP A 9 3.73 18.48 12.73
C ASP A 9 3.92 17.80 11.36
N ARG A 10 3.45 18.46 10.30
CA ARG A 10 3.53 18.03 8.90
C ARG A 10 4.97 17.78 8.40
N LYS A 11 6.01 18.09 9.18
CA LYS A 11 7.41 18.03 8.74
C LYS A 11 8.12 16.68 8.90
N ARG A 12 7.48 15.64 9.44
CA ARG A 12 8.15 14.36 9.69
C ARG A 12 7.96 13.30 8.59
N ILE A 13 7.07 13.53 7.63
CA ILE A 13 6.82 12.59 6.51
C ILE A 13 7.71 12.92 5.30
N ASP A 14 8.16 14.17 5.14
CA ASP A 14 8.86 14.62 3.93
C ASP A 14 10.36 14.27 3.86
N ASN A 15 10.95 13.69 4.92
CA ASN A 15 12.42 13.52 4.99
C ASN A 15 12.95 12.15 4.55
N PHE A 16 12.10 11.26 4.01
CA PHE A 16 12.51 9.93 3.56
C PHE A 16 12.48 9.74 2.04
N PHE A 17 12.26 10.81 1.28
CA PHE A 17 11.97 10.77 -0.15
C PHE A 17 13.11 11.33 -1.03
N ILE A 18 14.39 10.98 -0.85
CA ILE A 18 15.41 11.12 -1.92
C ILE A 18 16.57 10.13 -1.68
N ARG A 19 16.85 9.28 -2.69
CA ARG A 19 18.04 8.42 -2.99
C ARG A 19 17.54 7.00 -3.29
N GLU A 20 17.66 6.36 -4.45
CA GLU A 20 18.63 6.33 -5.56
C GLU A 20 17.85 5.89 -6.82
N THR A 21 18.14 6.35 -8.04
CA THR A 21 19.13 5.70 -8.90
C THR A 21 19.43 6.61 -10.10
N ASN A 22 20.71 6.88 -10.30
CA ASN A 22 21.23 7.63 -11.43
C ASN A 22 22.33 6.77 -12.06
N ARG A 23 22.07 6.15 -13.21
CA ARG A 23 23.09 5.63 -14.14
C ARG A 23 22.59 5.84 -15.58
N GLY A 24 23.32 6.65 -16.36
CA GLY A 24 23.09 6.90 -17.79
C GLY A 24 23.44 5.69 -18.69
N SER A 25 23.28 5.70 -20.02
CA SER A 25 23.09 6.74 -21.05
C SER A 25 22.44 6.08 -22.32
N PRO A 26 22.56 6.58 -23.58
CA PRO A 26 21.53 7.38 -24.26
C PRO A 26 21.01 6.83 -25.63
N GLN A 27 19.90 7.43 -26.10
CA GLN A 27 19.42 7.58 -27.50
C GLN A 27 18.95 6.35 -28.31
N ASN A 28 17.65 6.31 -28.61
CA ASN A 28 17.19 6.33 -30.01
C ASN A 28 15.77 6.89 -30.14
N GLN A 29 15.60 7.79 -31.11
CA GLN A 29 14.42 8.61 -31.36
C GLN A 29 13.63 8.03 -32.52
N THR A 30 12.28 7.97 -32.48
CA THR A 30 11.38 8.11 -33.66
C THR A 30 9.89 8.16 -33.28
N ARG A 31 9.24 9.28 -33.68
CA ARG A 31 7.84 9.54 -34.09
C ARG A 31 6.68 9.57 -33.07
N GLU A 32 6.40 10.81 -32.68
CA GLU A 32 5.11 11.54 -32.83
C GLU A 32 3.82 10.73 -32.99
N ASN A 33 2.95 10.83 -31.97
CA ASN A 33 1.51 10.98 -32.14
C ASN A 33 0.96 11.81 -30.96
N ASN A 34 0.53 13.05 -31.26
CA ASN A 34 -0.13 13.95 -30.32
C ASN A 34 -1.61 13.53 -30.14
N MET A 35 -1.96 13.05 -28.95
CA MET A 35 -3.33 13.13 -28.42
C MET A 35 -3.24 13.41 -26.91
N ALA A 36 -3.66 14.62 -26.53
CA ALA A 36 -3.85 15.11 -25.16
C ALA A 36 -2.61 15.01 -24.25
N GLU A 37 -1.84 16.10 -24.19
CA GLU A 37 -0.78 16.35 -23.20
C GLU A 37 -1.40 16.43 -21.79
N LYS A 38 -1.64 15.28 -21.17
CA LYS A 38 -1.76 15.14 -19.71
C LYS A 38 -0.36 15.33 -19.13
N ARG A 39 -0.28 16.05 -18.00
CA ARG A 39 1.00 16.42 -17.38
C ARG A 39 1.84 15.16 -17.07
N PRO A 40 3.14 15.15 -17.41
CA PRO A 40 3.99 13.94 -17.45
C PRO A 40 4.44 13.42 -16.07
N ASP A 41 4.06 14.08 -14.98
CA ASP A 41 4.51 13.84 -13.61
C ASP A 41 3.51 13.04 -12.74
N ASP A 42 2.38 12.61 -13.31
CA ASP A 42 1.27 11.98 -12.57
C ASP A 42 0.95 10.54 -13.04
N TYR A 43 1.82 9.95 -13.86
CA TYR A 43 1.72 8.53 -14.23
C TYR A 43 2.65 7.73 -13.32
N HIS A 44 2.11 7.16 -12.23
CA HIS A 44 2.67 5.89 -11.77
C HIS A 44 2.52 4.90 -12.94
N GLU A 45 3.65 4.42 -13.48
CA GLU A 45 3.61 3.34 -14.45
C GLU A 45 2.81 2.18 -13.81
N PRO A 46 1.81 1.62 -14.52
CA PRO A 46 1.09 0.47 -14.00
C PRO A 46 2.10 -0.66 -13.75
N LEU A 47 1.98 -1.33 -12.60
CA LEU A 47 2.86 -2.43 -12.22
C LEU A 47 2.97 -3.43 -13.36
N SER A 48 4.18 -3.89 -13.64
CA SER A 48 4.41 -4.97 -14.59
C SER A 48 3.77 -6.25 -14.08
N SER A 49 3.46 -7.19 -14.99
CA SER A 49 2.89 -8.49 -14.61
C SER A 49 3.79 -9.27 -13.64
N GLU A 50 5.10 -9.04 -13.67
CA GLU A 50 6.06 -9.64 -12.73
C GLU A 50 5.93 -9.03 -11.33
N GLU A 51 5.79 -7.72 -11.24
CA GLU A 51 5.59 -7.01 -9.96
C GLU A 51 4.23 -7.36 -9.34
N ILE A 52 3.17 -7.49 -10.14
CA ILE A 52 1.85 -7.94 -9.67
C ILE A 52 1.95 -9.37 -9.11
N ALA A 53 2.70 -10.26 -9.77
CA ALA A 53 2.89 -11.62 -9.30
C ALA A 53 3.69 -11.69 -7.99
N ALA A 54 4.74 -10.88 -7.87
CA ALA A 54 5.54 -10.77 -6.65
C ALA A 54 4.71 -10.19 -5.49
N LEU A 55 3.97 -9.10 -5.74
CA LEU A 55 3.07 -8.49 -4.77
C LEU A 55 2.02 -9.48 -4.28
N ARG A 56 1.42 -10.25 -5.21
CA ARG A 56 0.47 -11.31 -4.87
C ARG A 56 1.07 -12.37 -3.95
N GLU A 57 2.30 -12.80 -4.20
CA GLU A 57 2.98 -13.77 -3.33
C GLU A 57 3.21 -13.20 -1.92
N GLU A 58 3.67 -11.95 -1.82
CA GLU A 58 3.89 -11.29 -0.53
C GLU A 58 2.57 -11.11 0.25
N VAL A 59 1.51 -10.62 -0.42
CA VAL A 59 0.19 -10.42 0.19
C VAL A 59 -0.42 -11.75 0.63
N THR A 60 -0.25 -12.81 -0.16
CA THR A 60 -0.68 -14.16 0.25
C THR A 60 0.00 -14.58 1.55
N GLY A 61 1.31 -14.36 1.67
CA GLY A 61 2.05 -14.66 2.90
C GLY A 61 1.52 -13.91 4.12
N LEU A 62 1.16 -12.63 3.96
CA LEU A 62 0.57 -11.84 5.05
C LEU A 62 -0.81 -12.36 5.46
N ILE A 63 -1.67 -12.71 4.49
CA ILE A 63 -3.00 -13.25 4.77
C ILE A 63 -2.90 -14.56 5.55
N GLU A 64 -2.00 -15.46 5.14
CA GLU A 64 -1.75 -16.71 5.87
C GLU A 64 -1.30 -16.46 7.31
N SER A 65 -0.49 -15.42 7.57
CA SER A 65 -0.10 -15.04 8.93
C SER A 65 -1.26 -14.51 9.79
N CYS A 66 -2.30 -13.96 9.14
CA CYS A 66 -3.47 -13.41 9.80
C CYS A 66 -4.62 -14.41 9.96
N ARG A 67 -4.57 -15.60 9.32
CA ARG A 67 -5.65 -16.61 9.37
C ARG A 67 -6.03 -17.08 10.78
N GLY A 68 -5.10 -17.00 11.75
CA GLY A 68 -5.37 -17.34 13.14
C GLY A 68 -6.02 -16.23 13.97
N LEU A 69 -6.12 -15.01 13.42
CA LEU A 69 -6.49 -13.80 14.15
C LEU A 69 -7.85 -13.24 13.72
N LEU A 70 -8.10 -13.31 12.42
CA LEU A 70 -9.31 -12.86 11.75
C LEU A 70 -10.29 -14.02 11.59
N ASP A 71 -11.58 -13.70 11.52
CA ASP A 71 -12.60 -14.71 11.26
C ASP A 71 -12.69 -15.06 9.76
N GLN A 72 -13.48 -16.10 9.45
CA GLN A 72 -13.62 -16.58 8.08
C GLN A 72 -14.32 -15.57 7.17
N ASP A 73 -15.20 -14.75 7.74
CA ASP A 73 -15.99 -13.79 6.97
C ASP A 73 -15.11 -12.60 6.54
N GLY A 74 -14.26 -12.06 7.44
CA GLY A 74 -13.31 -11.00 7.10
C GLY A 74 -12.25 -11.43 6.09
N LEU A 75 -11.83 -12.71 6.13
CA LEU A 75 -10.87 -13.25 5.16
C LEU A 75 -11.50 -13.63 3.82
N ALA A 76 -12.81 -13.87 3.76
CA ALA A 76 -13.48 -14.31 2.54
C ALA A 76 -13.40 -13.24 1.42
N GLU A 77 -13.54 -11.96 1.78
CA GLU A 77 -13.42 -10.84 0.83
C GLU A 77 -11.97 -10.67 0.37
N VAL A 78 -11.01 -10.78 1.28
CA VAL A 78 -9.58 -10.70 0.96
C VAL A 78 -9.14 -11.83 0.02
N ASP A 79 -9.55 -13.07 0.30
CA ASP A 79 -9.32 -14.22 -0.57
C ASP A 79 -10.02 -14.04 -1.94
N HIS A 80 -11.18 -13.37 -1.98
CA HIS A 80 -11.89 -13.06 -3.22
C HIS A 80 -11.06 -12.16 -4.14
N TYR A 81 -10.48 -11.07 -3.63
CA TYR A 81 -9.65 -10.16 -4.43
C TYR A 81 -8.37 -10.83 -4.94
N LEU A 82 -7.72 -11.64 -4.10
CA LEU A 82 -6.55 -12.42 -4.53
C LEU A 82 -6.86 -13.38 -5.70
N ASN A 83 -8.05 -14.00 -5.68
CA ASN A 83 -8.50 -14.90 -6.74
C ASN A 83 -8.79 -14.17 -8.06
N HIS A 84 -9.08 -12.86 -8.01
CA HIS A 84 -9.27 -12.01 -9.19
C HIS A 84 -7.99 -11.34 -9.68
N ASN A 85 -6.83 -11.68 -9.10
CA ASN A 85 -5.53 -11.09 -9.42
C ASN A 85 -5.48 -9.58 -9.12
N GLU A 86 -6.13 -9.18 -8.02
CA GLU A 86 -6.17 -7.81 -7.49
C GLU A 86 -5.47 -7.78 -6.10
N PRO A 87 -4.14 -7.99 -6.04
CA PRO A 87 -3.43 -8.09 -4.78
C PRO A 87 -3.39 -6.77 -4.00
N GLU A 88 -3.50 -5.62 -4.67
CA GLU A 88 -3.60 -4.31 -4.02
C GLU A 88 -4.89 -4.20 -3.20
N MET A 89 -6.01 -4.60 -3.80
CA MET A 89 -7.32 -4.62 -3.13
C MET A 89 -7.35 -5.66 -2.00
N ALA A 90 -6.75 -6.83 -2.22
CA ALA A 90 -6.64 -7.84 -1.16
C ALA A 90 -5.84 -7.32 0.03
N PHE A 91 -4.73 -6.62 -0.23
CA PHE A 91 -3.91 -6.05 0.83
C PHE A 91 -4.66 -4.94 1.57
N GLU A 92 -5.34 -4.05 0.86
CA GLU A 92 -6.15 -3.02 1.48
C GLU A 92 -7.28 -3.59 2.34
N GLY A 93 -8.00 -4.58 1.85
CA GLY A 93 -9.02 -5.30 2.60
C GLY A 93 -8.44 -5.91 3.87
N LEU A 94 -7.25 -6.51 3.80
CA LEU A 94 -6.56 -7.04 4.97
C LEU A 94 -6.27 -5.94 6.01
N LEU A 95 -5.82 -4.75 5.60
CA LEU A 95 -5.59 -3.63 6.53
C LEU A 95 -6.88 -3.20 7.24
N ILE A 96 -8.00 -3.14 6.51
CA ILE A 96 -9.31 -2.79 7.05
C ILE A 96 -9.72 -3.81 8.13
N GLU A 97 -9.62 -5.10 7.82
CA GLU A 97 -9.98 -6.18 8.76
C GLU A 97 -9.14 -6.15 10.03
N LEU A 98 -7.84 -5.85 9.94
CA LEU A 98 -6.96 -5.76 11.10
C LEU A 98 -7.29 -4.58 12.01
N ILE A 99 -7.59 -3.42 11.41
CA ILE A 99 -8.05 -2.24 12.15
C ILE A 99 -9.38 -2.55 12.86
N GLN A 100 -10.33 -3.18 12.16
CA GLN A 100 -11.64 -3.53 12.72
C GLN A 100 -11.53 -4.57 13.84
N ALA A 101 -10.70 -5.59 13.65
CA ALA A 101 -10.43 -6.62 14.66
C ALA A 101 -9.58 -6.10 15.82
N ASN A 102 -8.94 -4.93 15.65
CA ASN A 102 -7.95 -4.36 16.56
C ASN A 102 -6.86 -5.39 16.94
N LYS A 103 -6.32 -6.07 15.92
CA LYS A 103 -5.29 -7.11 16.07
C LYS A 103 -4.25 -6.99 14.97
N VAL A 104 -3.03 -7.36 15.31
CA VAL A 104 -1.90 -7.49 14.39
C VAL A 104 -1.26 -8.87 14.57
N PRO A 105 -0.70 -9.51 13.52
CA PRO A 105 0.00 -10.78 13.71
C PRO A 105 1.27 -10.64 14.52
N ASP A 106 1.61 -11.68 15.28
CA ASP A 106 2.86 -11.76 16.05
C ASP A 106 4.09 -11.67 15.13
N SER A 107 3.95 -12.04 13.85
CA SER A 107 4.98 -11.93 12.82
C SER A 107 5.02 -10.56 12.13
N PHE A 108 4.40 -9.53 12.70
CA PHE A 108 4.37 -8.20 12.12
C PHE A 108 5.76 -7.57 12.04
N ASP A 109 6.14 -7.18 10.82
CA ASP A 109 7.35 -6.41 10.53
C ASP A 109 6.94 -5.14 9.77
N VAL A 110 7.07 -4.00 10.45
CA VAL A 110 6.70 -2.68 9.92
C VAL A 110 7.42 -2.38 8.60
N ASP A 111 8.67 -2.81 8.44
CA ASP A 111 9.44 -2.53 7.22
C ASP A 111 8.94 -3.38 6.05
N GLN A 112 8.54 -4.63 6.30
CA GLN A 112 7.92 -5.49 5.30
C GLN A 112 6.58 -4.92 4.83
N TRP A 113 5.70 -4.57 5.76
CA TRP A 113 4.36 -4.08 5.45
C TRP A 113 4.39 -2.74 4.72
N LYS A 114 5.32 -1.87 5.10
CA LYS A 114 5.54 -0.60 4.41
C LYS A 114 6.01 -0.79 2.96
N ARG A 115 6.91 -1.74 2.70
CA ARG A 115 7.33 -2.04 1.31
C ARG A 115 6.16 -2.55 0.49
N ILE A 116 5.37 -3.48 1.03
CA ILE A 116 4.18 -4.01 0.36
C ILE A 116 3.17 -2.91 0.07
N ALA A 117 2.91 -2.01 1.03
CA ALA A 117 2.04 -0.85 0.84
C ALA A 117 2.53 0.09 -0.27
N GLN A 118 3.84 0.35 -0.33
CA GLN A 118 4.44 1.15 -1.40
C GLN A 118 4.27 0.50 -2.77
N THR A 119 4.53 -0.81 -2.87
CA THR A 119 4.32 -1.57 -4.11
C THR A 119 2.85 -1.57 -4.53
N ALA A 120 1.93 -1.70 -3.57
CA ALA A 120 0.49 -1.65 -3.81
C ALA A 120 -0.06 -0.23 -4.08
N GLY A 121 0.78 0.81 -4.03
CA GLY A 121 0.37 2.18 -4.28
C GLY A 121 -0.48 2.83 -3.17
N LEU A 122 -0.67 2.16 -2.02
CA LEU A 122 -1.54 2.65 -0.94
C LEU A 122 -1.14 4.01 -0.34
N PRO A 123 0.15 4.41 -0.27
CA PRO A 123 0.52 5.75 0.16
C PRO A 123 0.03 6.87 -0.78
N ALA A 124 -0.25 6.56 -2.04
CA ALA A 124 -0.83 7.49 -3.00
C ALA A 124 -2.38 7.51 -2.96
N GLY A 125 -2.97 6.48 -2.34
CA GLY A 125 -4.40 6.34 -2.11
C GLY A 125 -4.85 4.88 -2.19
N GLY A 126 -5.75 4.46 -1.30
CA GLY A 126 -6.42 3.16 -1.38
C GLY A 126 -7.54 3.13 -2.43
N VAL A 127 -7.94 1.91 -2.82
CA VAL A 127 -9.06 1.62 -3.72
C VAL A 127 -10.40 1.75 -2.99
N PHE A 128 -10.49 1.25 -1.75
CA PHE A 128 -11.68 1.32 -0.92
C PHE A 128 -11.72 2.59 -0.05
N ASP A 129 -10.55 2.99 0.45
CA ASP A 129 -10.40 4.13 1.33
C ASP A 129 -9.09 4.87 1.00
N GLU A 130 -9.24 6.10 0.51
CA GLU A 130 -8.13 6.95 0.05
C GLU A 130 -7.03 7.17 1.09
N ASP A 131 -7.38 7.07 2.38
CA ASP A 131 -6.47 7.31 3.51
C ASP A 131 -6.17 6.04 4.32
N ILE A 132 -6.46 4.85 3.77
CA ILE A 132 -6.34 3.58 4.51
C ILE A 132 -4.97 3.36 5.11
N TRP A 133 -3.90 3.68 4.37
CA TRP A 133 -2.53 3.51 4.85
C TRP A 133 -2.24 4.42 6.05
N ASN A 134 -2.69 5.68 5.99
CA ASN A 134 -2.56 6.62 7.09
C ASN A 134 -3.34 6.15 8.32
N LYS A 135 -4.57 5.65 8.13
CA LYS A 135 -5.42 5.10 9.20
C LYS A 135 -4.76 3.89 9.86
N PHE A 136 -4.17 3.00 9.07
CA PHE A 136 -3.43 1.85 9.56
C PHE A 136 -2.20 2.25 10.38
N CYS A 137 -1.40 3.21 9.91
CA CYS A 137 -0.24 3.70 10.66
C CYS A 137 -0.64 4.37 11.99
N ILE A 138 -1.69 5.20 11.99
CA ILE A 138 -2.19 5.84 13.23
C ILE A 138 -2.67 4.77 14.22
N TRP A 139 -3.43 3.79 13.73
CA TRP A 139 -3.92 2.69 14.55
C TRP A 139 -2.78 1.86 15.16
N LEU A 140 -1.70 1.60 14.40
CA LEU A 140 -0.51 0.91 14.93
C LEU A 140 0.20 1.72 16.02
N ASP A 141 0.38 3.02 15.81
CA ASP A 141 1.01 3.92 16.79
C ASP A 141 0.17 4.05 18.08
N ASP A 142 -1.16 3.97 17.98
CA ASP A 142 -2.08 4.01 19.12
C ASP A 142 -2.21 2.65 19.87
N ALA A 143 -1.75 1.55 19.25
CA ALA A 143 -1.84 0.20 19.82
C ALA A 143 -0.60 -0.22 20.65
N GLU A 144 0.52 0.53 20.55
CA GLU A 144 1.71 0.40 21.43
C GLU A 144 1.55 1.11 22.79
#